data_AF-A0A7V5H486-F1
#
_entry.id   AF-A0A7V5H486-F1
#
_cell.length_a   1.000
_cell.length_b   1.000
_cell.length_c   1.000
_cell.angle_alpha   90.00
_cell.angle_beta   90.00
_cell.angle_gamma   90.00
#
_symmetry.space_group_name_H-M   'P 1'
#
loop_
_entity.id
_entity.type
_entity.pdbx_description
1 polymer ?
#
loop_
_entity_poly.entity_id
_entity_poly.type
_entity_poly.pdbx_seq_one_letter_code
_entity_poly.pdbx_strand_id
1 'polypeptide(L)'
;MCFTKANNRKKIGGSPELQIDFELARQKVHNKYAPYWAAAMFVFGSLGLATVWWECGAFWKGYLLDMVGPAWNYILFRGLFTNYQKNKWTAFFTPPKTFFLFTVFCFGVETAQYFKLYDATFDPYDYLAYLSLLLPLFILDLKQANAFDEPGKMENKLRKF
;
A
#
# COMPACT_ATOMS: atom_id res chain seq x y z
N MET A 1 6.23 -27.09 4.39
CA MET A 1 6.20 -27.31 5.86
C MET A 1 5.51 -26.12 6.50
N CYS A 2 4.25 -26.29 6.93
CA CYS A 2 3.45 -25.24 7.55
C CYS A 2 3.48 -25.45 9.07
N PHE A 3 4.14 -24.56 9.81
CA PHE A 3 4.19 -24.63 11.27
C PHE A 3 2.89 -24.07 11.86
N THR A 4 1.93 -24.95 12.13
CA THR A 4 0.73 -24.62 12.90
C THR A 4 1.11 -24.56 14.38
N LYS A 5 1.57 -23.40 14.86
CA LYS A 5 1.79 -23.16 16.29
C LYS A 5 0.42 -23.09 16.99
N ALA A 6 0.03 -24.18 17.63
CA ALA A 6 -1.14 -24.23 18.50
C ALA A 6 -0.97 -23.25 19.66
N ASN A 7 -1.64 -22.10 19.57
CA ASN A 7 -1.57 -21.04 20.56
C ASN A 7 -2.51 -21.38 21.73
N ASN A 8 -1.95 -21.99 22.77
CA ASN A 8 -2.61 -22.28 24.04
C ASN A 8 -2.86 -20.97 24.83
N ARG A 9 -3.76 -20.12 24.35
CA ARG A 9 -4.23 -18.97 25.15
C ARG A 9 -5.20 -19.49 26.20
N LYS A 10 -4.72 -19.62 27.44
CA LYS A 10 -5.58 -19.64 28.64
C LYS A 10 -6.63 -18.55 28.49
N LYS A 11 -7.91 -18.91 28.45
CA LYS A 11 -9.02 -17.95 28.49
C LYS A 11 -8.98 -17.28 29.86
N ILE A 12 -8.31 -16.13 29.94
CA ILE A 12 -8.44 -15.23 31.09
C ILE A 12 -9.90 -14.77 31.04
N GLY A 13 -10.69 -15.19 32.04
CA GLY A 13 -12.12 -14.88 32.16
C GLY A 13 -12.36 -13.41 32.48
N GLY A 14 -11.98 -12.52 31.56
CA GLY A 14 -12.36 -11.11 31.61
C GLY A 14 -13.80 -10.94 31.13
N SER A 15 -14.55 -10.07 31.81
CA SER A 15 -15.90 -9.66 31.40
C SER A 15 -15.92 -9.31 29.90
N PRO A 16 -16.95 -9.73 29.13
CA PRO A 16 -17.06 -9.42 27.70
C PRO A 16 -17.02 -7.91 27.41
N GLU A 17 -17.46 -7.06 28.35
CA GLU A 17 -17.36 -5.60 28.24
C GLU A 17 -15.91 -5.12 28.15
N LEU A 18 -15.01 -5.69 28.97
CA LEU A 18 -13.60 -5.34 28.98
C LEU A 18 -12.90 -5.72 27.66
N GLN A 19 -13.35 -6.80 27.00
CA GLN A 19 -12.80 -7.19 25.70
C GLN A 19 -13.21 -6.20 24.60
N ILE A 20 -14.46 -5.74 24.62
CA ILE A 20 -14.98 -4.76 23.65
C ILE A 20 -14.26 -3.42 23.80
N ASP A 21 -14.08 -2.95 25.03
CA ASP A 21 -13.37 -1.70 25.30
C ASP A 21 -11.89 -1.77 24.89
N PHE A 22 -11.24 -2.92 25.09
CA PHE A 22 -9.87 -3.11 24.67
C PHE A 22 -9.74 -3.20 23.14
N GLU A 23 -10.71 -3.79 22.44
CA GLU A 23 -10.75 -3.79 20.98
C GLU A 23 -11.01 -2.39 20.41
N LEU A 24 -11.91 -1.61 21.02
CA LEU A 24 -12.18 -0.21 20.66
C LEU A 24 -10.96 0.68 20.93
N ALA A 25 -10.30 0.52 22.07
CA ALA A 25 -9.07 1.24 22.40
C ALA A 25 -7.94 0.90 21.42
N ARG A 26 -7.82 -0.38 21.03
CA ARG A 26 -6.85 -0.82 20.02
C ARG A 26 -7.20 -0.30 18.62
N GLN A 27 -8.48 -0.12 18.28
CA GLN A 27 -8.92 0.51 17.03
C GLN A 27 -8.64 2.02 17.00
N LYS A 28 -8.59 2.70 18.15
CA LYS A 28 -8.28 4.13 18.25
C LYS A 28 -6.80 4.47 18.10
N VAL A 29 -5.90 3.49 18.00
CA VAL A 29 -4.47 3.75 17.75
C VAL A 29 -4.32 4.27 16.32
N HIS A 30 -4.31 5.59 16.19
CA HIS A 30 -4.15 6.31 14.94
C HIS A 30 -2.84 5.88 14.27
N ASN A 31 -2.91 5.50 13.00
CA ASN A 31 -1.73 5.19 12.23
C ASN A 31 -0.98 6.50 11.96
N LYS A 32 0.16 6.68 12.62
CA LYS A 32 1.00 7.89 12.50
C LYS A 32 1.34 8.24 11.04
N TYR A 33 1.36 7.25 10.15
CA TYR A 33 1.74 7.41 8.75
C TYR A 33 0.57 7.74 7.81
N ALA A 34 -0.68 7.51 8.23
CA ALA A 34 -1.87 7.75 7.40
C ALA A 34 -1.93 9.16 6.77
N PRO A 35 -1.66 10.28 7.49
CA PRO A 35 -1.70 11.61 6.86
C PRO A 35 -0.63 11.80 5.78
N TYR A 36 0.55 11.19 5.93
CA TYR A 36 1.60 11.26 4.91
C TYR A 36 1.21 10.49 3.65
N TRP A 37 0.55 9.34 3.81
CA TRP A 37 0.01 8.58 2.68
C TRP A 37 -1.12 9.32 1.97
N ALA A 38 -2.02 9.97 2.71
CA ALA A 38 -3.06 10.82 2.14
C ALA A 38 -2.46 12.00 1.35
N ALA A 39 -1.43 12.65 1.89
CA ALA A 39 -0.71 13.71 1.19
C ALA A 39 -0.02 13.21 -0.08
N ALA A 40 0.67 12.07 -0.02
CA ALA A 40 1.27 11.44 -1.19
C ALA A 40 0.22 11.10 -2.27
N MET A 41 -0.95 10.60 -1.85
CA MET A 41 -2.06 10.31 -2.75
C MET A 41 -2.59 11.56 -3.45
N PHE A 42 -2.68 12.68 -2.73
CA PHE A 42 -3.07 13.97 -3.31
C PHE A 42 -2.02 14.50 -4.28
N VAL A 43 -0.74 14.45 -3.90
CA VAL A 43 0.38 14.87 -4.76
C VAL A 43 0.39 14.05 -6.05
N PHE A 44 0.35 12.72 -5.96
CA PHE A 44 0.29 11.85 -7.14
C PHE A 44 -0.96 12.09 -7.98
N GLY A 45 -2.14 12.19 -7.37
CA GLY A 45 -3.37 12.50 -8.11
C GLY A 45 -3.28 13.85 -8.84
N SER A 46 -2.74 14.87 -8.19
CA SER A 46 -2.57 16.20 -8.78
C SER A 46 -1.52 16.22 -9.90
N LEU A 47 -0.39 15.51 -9.74
CA LEU A 47 0.65 15.38 -10.77
C LEU A 47 0.12 14.62 -11.99
N GLY A 48 -0.58 13.52 -11.77
CA GLY A 48 -1.18 12.73 -12.85
C GLY A 48 -2.28 13.49 -13.59
N LEU A 49 -3.06 14.33 -12.90
CA LEU A 49 -4.00 15.23 -13.57
C LEU A 49 -3.30 16.39 -14.28
N ALA A 50 -2.22 16.93 -13.72
CA ALA A 50 -1.48 18.04 -14.29
C ALA A 50 -0.87 17.69 -15.66
N THR A 51 -0.56 16.43 -15.96
CA THR A 51 -0.07 16.01 -17.29
C THR A 51 -1.10 16.26 -18.41
N VAL A 52 -2.39 16.33 -18.07
CA VAL A 52 -3.46 16.65 -19.02
C VAL A 52 -3.47 18.13 -19.39
N TRP A 53 -3.17 19.00 -18.42
CA TRP A 53 -3.29 20.46 -18.58
C TRP A 53 -1.97 21.14 -18.93
N TRP A 54 -0.83 20.53 -18.57
CA TRP A 54 0.49 21.13 -18.68
C TRP A 54 1.41 20.28 -19.55
N GLU A 55 1.81 20.84 -20.70
CA GLU A 55 2.72 20.18 -21.64
C GLU A 55 4.19 20.48 -21.30
N CYS A 56 4.73 19.84 -20.26
CA CYS A 56 6.13 20.00 -19.86
C CYS A 56 7.08 19.08 -20.65
N GLY A 57 6.90 19.00 -21.98
CA GLY A 57 7.68 18.13 -22.86
C GLY A 57 7.24 16.68 -22.91
N ALA A 58 7.85 15.90 -23.81
CA ALA A 58 7.48 14.52 -24.12
C ALA A 58 7.63 13.58 -22.90
N PHE A 59 8.67 13.79 -22.09
CA PHE A 59 8.90 13.02 -20.86
C PHE A 59 7.75 13.16 -19.85
N TRP A 60 7.19 14.37 -19.71
CA TRP A 60 6.13 14.65 -18.75
C TRP A 60 4.79 14.03 -19.15
N LYS A 61 4.51 13.92 -20.45
CA LYS A 61 3.26 13.33 -20.95
C LYS A 61 3.24 11.81 -20.91
N GLY A 62 4.36 11.15 -21.20
CA GLY A 62 4.48 9.69 -21.12
C GLY A 62 4.79 9.24 -19.70
N TYR A 63 6.08 9.20 -19.38
CA TYR A 63 6.58 8.54 -18.18
C TYR A 63 6.01 9.03 -16.85
N LEU A 64 5.66 10.31 -16.69
CA LEU A 64 5.13 10.78 -15.41
C LEU A 64 3.78 10.13 -15.10
N LEU A 65 2.88 10.06 -16.10
CA LEU A 65 1.58 9.42 -15.93
C LEU A 65 1.76 7.94 -15.65
N ASP A 66 2.71 7.32 -16.35
CA ASP A 66 3.07 5.92 -16.18
C ASP A 66 3.60 5.66 -14.77
N MET A 67 4.54 6.45 -14.25
CA MET A 67 5.03 6.32 -12.86
C MET A 67 3.92 6.51 -11.82
N VAL A 68 3.12 7.57 -11.99
CA VAL A 68 2.17 8.04 -10.99
C VAL A 68 0.93 7.14 -10.92
N GLY A 69 0.46 6.60 -12.04
CA GLY A 69 -0.75 5.78 -12.10
C GLY A 69 -0.73 4.54 -11.19
N PRO A 70 0.21 3.59 -11.38
CA PRO A 70 0.36 2.41 -10.54
C PRO A 70 0.70 2.76 -9.10
N ALA A 71 1.52 3.79 -8.87
CA ALA A 71 1.88 4.24 -7.52
C ALA A 71 0.67 4.77 -6.73
N TRP A 72 -0.15 5.61 -7.37
CA TRP A 72 -1.39 6.12 -6.80
C TRP A 72 -2.38 4.99 -6.50
N ASN A 73 -2.57 4.09 -7.47
CA ASN A 73 -3.43 2.91 -7.28
C ASN A 73 -2.90 1.99 -6.17
N TYR A 74 -1.59 1.81 -6.04
CA TYR A 74 -1.00 1.01 -4.96
C TYR A 74 -1.42 1.55 -3.58
N ILE A 75 -1.31 2.86 -3.36
CA ILE A 75 -1.72 3.52 -2.11
C ILE A 75 -3.21 3.33 -1.85
N LEU A 76 -4.03 3.45 -2.90
CA LEU A 76 -5.48 3.34 -2.84
C LEU A 76 -5.92 1.91 -2.48
N PHE A 77 -5.43 0.90 -3.19
CA PHE A 77 -5.78 -0.51 -2.96
C PHE A 77 -5.30 -1.02 -1.60
N ARG A 78 -4.14 -0.55 -1.13
CA ARG A 78 -3.64 -0.86 0.22
C ARG A 78 -4.40 -0.13 1.33
N GLY A 79 -5.16 0.92 1.01
CA GLY A 79 -5.84 1.74 2.00
C GLY A 79 -4.86 2.41 2.97
N LEU A 80 -3.71 2.87 2.50
CA LEU A 80 -2.66 3.45 3.37
C LEU A 80 -3.07 4.83 3.92
N PHE A 81 -4.02 5.49 3.26
CA PHE A 81 -4.56 6.80 3.64
C PHE A 81 -5.57 6.75 4.79
N THR A 82 -6.01 5.56 5.22
CA THR A 82 -7.00 5.40 6.30
C THR A 82 -6.41 4.72 7.53
N ASN A 83 -6.95 5.08 8.69
CA ASN A 83 -6.62 4.43 9.96
C ASN A 83 -7.29 3.05 10.11
N TYR A 84 -8.36 2.79 9.35
CA TYR A 84 -9.16 1.58 9.46
C TYR A 84 -8.64 0.48 8.51
N GLN A 85 -7.43 -0.02 8.76
CA GLN A 85 -6.81 -1.06 7.94
C GLN A 85 -7.30 -2.49 8.23
N LYS A 86 -8.27 -2.68 9.12
CA LYS A 86 -8.84 -4.00 9.46
C LYS A 86 -10.16 -4.27 8.75
N ASN A 87 -10.17 -4.19 7.43
CA ASN A 87 -11.30 -4.68 6.65
C ASN A 87 -10.86 -5.90 5.80
N LYS A 88 -11.83 -6.68 5.31
CA LYS A 88 -11.55 -7.88 4.50
C LYS A 88 -10.77 -7.54 3.22
N TRP A 89 -10.94 -6.33 2.70
CA TRP A 89 -10.28 -5.84 1.49
C TRP A 89 -8.78 -5.61 1.71
N THR A 90 -8.40 -4.80 2.69
CA THR A 90 -7.00 -4.51 3.03
C THR A 90 -6.25 -5.73 3.56
N ALA A 91 -6.97 -6.70 4.13
CA ALA A 91 -6.41 -8.00 4.52
C ALA A 91 -6.04 -8.88 3.30
N PHE A 92 -6.77 -8.74 2.19
CA PHE A 92 -6.46 -9.44 0.94
C PHE A 92 -5.23 -8.83 0.26
N PHE A 93 -5.19 -7.49 0.18
CA PHE A 93 -4.13 -6.71 -0.44
C PHE A 93 -2.93 -6.54 0.50
N THR A 94 -2.17 -7.60 0.77
CA THR A 94 -0.89 -7.48 1.50
C THR A 94 0.18 -6.81 0.63
N PRO A 95 1.19 -6.13 1.20
CA PRO A 95 2.18 -5.39 0.41
C PRO A 95 2.80 -6.22 -0.73
N PRO A 96 3.26 -7.48 -0.50
CA PRO A 96 3.86 -8.28 -1.58
C PRO A 96 2.85 -8.66 -2.67
N LYS A 97 1.60 -8.96 -2.30
CA LYS A 97 0.54 -9.33 -3.25
C LYS A 97 0.15 -8.15 -4.12
N THR A 98 -0.03 -6.98 -3.51
CA THR A 98 -0.37 -5.76 -4.23
C THR A 98 0.76 -5.36 -5.16
N PHE A 99 2.01 -5.35 -4.68
CA PHE A 99 3.17 -5.06 -5.51
C PHE A 99 3.27 -6.01 -6.72
N PHE A 100 3.16 -7.31 -6.48
CA PHE A 100 3.16 -8.31 -7.54
C PHE A 100 2.02 -8.10 -8.55
N LEU A 101 0.79 -7.86 -8.07
CA LEU A 101 -0.37 -7.63 -8.93
C LEU A 101 -0.17 -6.41 -9.83
N PHE A 102 0.30 -5.29 -9.29
CA PHE A 102 0.59 -4.10 -10.09
C PHE A 102 1.75 -4.32 -11.06
N THR A 103 2.79 -5.06 -10.65
CA THR A 103 3.95 -5.35 -11.51
C THR A 103 3.53 -6.20 -12.72
N VAL A 104 2.75 -7.26 -12.48
CA VAL A 104 2.20 -8.12 -13.53
C VAL A 104 1.22 -7.36 -14.42
N PHE A 105 0.38 -6.50 -13.82
CA PHE A 105 -0.55 -5.65 -14.58
C PHE A 105 0.21 -4.69 -15.51
N CYS A 106 1.22 -3.98 -15.00
CA CYS A 106 2.06 -3.08 -15.80
C CYS A 106 2.78 -3.82 -16.93
N PHE A 107 3.37 -4.99 -16.63
CA PHE A 107 3.97 -5.85 -17.66
C PHE A 107 2.95 -6.29 -18.72
N GLY A 108 1.71 -6.57 -18.32
CA GLY A 108 0.61 -6.90 -19.23
C GLY A 108 0.23 -5.74 -20.14
N VAL A 109 0.21 -4.51 -19.62
CA VAL A 109 0.00 -3.29 -20.43
C VAL A 109 1.09 -3.14 -21.47
N GLU A 110 2.37 -3.26 -21.09
CA GLU A 110 3.49 -3.20 -22.05
C GLU A 110 3.43 -4.30 -23.10
N THR A 111 3.04 -5.51 -22.69
CA THR A 111 2.85 -6.63 -23.62
C THR A 111 1.71 -6.32 -24.61
N ALA A 112 0.61 -5.72 -24.15
CA ALA A 112 -0.50 -5.32 -25.01
C ALA A 112 -0.08 -4.22 -26.01
N GLN A 113 0.76 -3.26 -25.59
CA GLN A 113 1.36 -2.26 -26.48
C GLN A 113 2.29 -2.88 -27.51
N TYR A 114 3.14 -3.82 -27.09
CA TYR A 114 4.05 -4.54 -27.99
C TYR A 114 3.28 -5.24 -29.12
N PHE A 115 2.12 -5.83 -28.82
CA PHE A 115 1.22 -6.44 -29.80
C PHE A 115 0.32 -5.46 -30.54
N LYS A 116 0.44 -4.15 -30.27
CA LYS A 116 -0.40 -3.08 -30.85
C LYS A 116 -1.90 -3.33 -30.67
N LEU A 117 -2.29 -3.84 -29.50
CA LEU A 117 -3.71 -4.07 -29.18
C LEU A 117 -4.51 -2.76 -29.04
N TYR A 118 -3.81 -1.63 -28.83
CA TYR A 118 -4.37 -0.28 -28.85
C TYR A 118 -3.31 0.72 -29.35
N ASP A 119 -3.76 1.93 -29.68
CA ASP A 119 -2.90 2.98 -30.24
C ASP A 119 -2.01 3.60 -29.14
N ALA A 120 -0.85 3.00 -28.93
CA ALA A 120 0.21 3.48 -28.06
C ALA A 120 1.58 3.09 -28.61
N THR A 121 2.60 3.88 -28.25
CA THR A 121 3.99 3.60 -28.65
C THR A 121 4.62 2.71 -27.60
N PHE A 122 5.03 1.50 -27.99
CA PHE A 122 5.77 0.61 -27.10
C PHE A 122 7.13 1.21 -26.75
N ASP A 123 7.39 1.38 -25.45
CA ASP A 123 8.69 1.76 -24.93
C ASP A 123 9.10 0.81 -23.78
N PRO A 124 10.18 0.03 -23.93
CA PRO A 124 10.64 -0.87 -22.87
C PRO A 124 11.03 -0.13 -21.56
N TYR A 125 11.29 1.17 -21.60
CA TYR A 125 11.58 1.98 -20.42
C TYR A 125 10.33 2.35 -19.61
N ASP A 126 9.12 2.24 -20.17
CA ASP A 126 7.86 2.49 -19.43
C ASP A 126 7.72 1.51 -18.27
N TYR A 127 8.13 0.25 -18.48
CA TYR A 127 8.15 -0.74 -17.40
C TYR A 127 9.07 -0.34 -16.24
N LEU A 128 10.26 0.18 -16.55
CA LEU A 128 11.20 0.66 -15.55
C LEU A 128 10.70 1.94 -14.87
N ALA A 129 9.98 2.79 -15.60
CA ALA A 129 9.31 3.95 -15.05
C ALA A 129 8.29 3.53 -13.99
N TYR A 130 7.41 2.55 -14.27
CA TYR A 130 6.48 2.02 -13.25
C TYR A 130 7.21 1.57 -11.98
N LEU A 131 8.28 0.80 -12.14
CA LEU A 131 9.04 0.25 -11.00
C LEU A 131 9.77 1.33 -10.20
N SER A 132 10.20 2.43 -10.84
CA SER A 132 10.96 3.50 -10.19
C SER A 132 10.21 4.12 -9.01
N LEU A 133 8.87 4.19 -9.08
CA LEU A 133 8.01 4.75 -8.03
C LEU A 133 7.33 3.65 -7.21
N LEU A 134 6.96 2.53 -7.85
CA LEU A 134 6.28 1.42 -7.17
C LEU A 134 7.20 0.70 -6.15
N LEU A 135 8.47 0.47 -6.48
CA LEU A 135 9.42 -0.22 -5.60
C LEU A 135 9.70 0.54 -4.30
N PRO A 136 10.02 1.86 -4.29
CA PRO A 136 10.23 2.57 -3.04
C PRO A 136 8.95 2.63 -2.19
N LEU A 137 7.77 2.78 -2.80
CA LEU A 137 6.49 2.71 -2.08
C LEU A 137 6.27 1.36 -1.41
N PHE A 138 6.55 0.27 -2.13
CA PHE A 138 6.47 -1.09 -1.58
C PHE A 138 7.42 -1.27 -0.38
N ILE A 139 8.66 -0.78 -0.47
CA ILE A 139 9.63 -0.87 0.62
C ILE A 139 9.14 -0.10 1.85
N LEU A 140 8.57 1.10 1.66
CA LEU A 140 8.02 1.90 2.76
C LEU A 140 6.82 1.21 3.43
N ASP A 141 5.89 0.67 2.64
CA ASP A 141 4.74 -0.07 3.13
C ASP A 141 5.17 -1.35 3.87
N LEU A 142 6.16 -2.08 3.35
CA LEU A 142 6.69 -3.29 4.01
C LEU A 142 7.33 -2.97 5.37
N LYS A 143 8.12 -1.89 5.44
CA LYS A 143 8.71 -1.42 6.71
C LYS A 143 7.63 -1.02 7.71
N GLN A 144 6.59 -0.34 7.25
CA GLN A 144 5.47 0.05 8.10
C GLN A 144 4.70 -1.18 8.59
N ALA A 145 4.37 -2.14 7.72
CA ALA A 145 3.67 -3.36 8.09
C ALA A 145 4.45 -4.17 9.15
N ASN A 146 5.75 -4.37 8.94
CA ASN A 146 6.62 -5.08 9.89
C ASN A 146 6.70 -4.37 11.26
N ALA A 147 6.63 -3.04 11.29
CA ALA A 147 6.64 -2.28 12.55
C ALA A 147 5.36 -2.51 13.38
N PHE A 148 4.24 -2.86 12.75
CA PHE A 148 2.99 -3.21 13.45
C PHE A 148 2.97 -4.66 13.97
N ASP A 149 3.73 -5.56 13.33
CA ASP A 149 3.78 -6.99 13.67
C ASP A 149 4.75 -7.34 14.82
N GLU A 150 5.33 -6.35 15.53
CA GLU A 150 6.12 -6.57 16.76
C GLU A 150 5.27 -6.32 18.03
N PRO A 151 4.34 -7.23 18.42
CA PRO A 151 3.46 -7.03 19.58
C PRO A 151 4.22 -6.93 20.91
N GLY A 152 5.41 -7.53 21.00
CA GLY A 152 6.22 -7.55 22.23
C GLY A 152 6.84 -6.21 22.63
N LYS A 153 7.08 -5.28 21.67
CA LYS A 153 7.64 -3.96 22.01
C LYS A 153 6.61 -3.02 22.64
N MET A 154 5.35 -3.12 22.23
CA MET A 154 4.28 -2.28 22.80
C MET A 154 3.93 -2.71 24.23
N GLU A 155 3.94 -4.01 24.52
CA GLU A 155 3.66 -4.51 25.88
C GLU A 155 4.72 -4.04 26.90
N ASN A 156 6.00 -4.07 26.53
CA ASN A 156 7.08 -3.57 27.40
C ASN A 156 7.05 -2.04 27.59
N LYS A 157 6.49 -1.29 26.64
CA LYS A 157 6.35 0.17 26.77
C LYS A 157 5.18 0.54 27.68
N LEU A 158 4.10 -0.23 27.66
CA LEU A 158 2.94 -0.04 28.54
C LEU A 158 3.23 -0.46 29.98
N ARG A 159 4.08 -1.46 30.22
CA ARG A 159 4.47 -1.88 31.59
C ARG A 159 5.38 -0.89 32.34
N LYS A 160 5.89 0.14 31.66
CA LYS A 160 6.77 1.16 32.25
C LYS A 160 6.01 2.38 32.78
N PHE A 161 4.70 2.43 32.59
CA PHE A 161 3.80 3.44 33.13
C PHE A 161 2.82 2.78 34.08
#